data_AF-A0A1R1B188-F1
#
_entry.id   AF-A0A1R1B188-F1
#
_cell.length_a   1.000
_cell.length_b   1.000
_cell.length_c   1.000
_cell.angle_alpha   90.00
_cell.angle_beta   90.00
_cell.angle_gamma   90.00
#
_symmetry.space_group_name_H-M   'P 1'
#
loop_
_entity.id
_entity.type
_entity.pdbx_description
1 polymer ?
#
loop_
_entity_poly.entity_id
_entity_poly.type
_entity_poly.pdbx_seq_one_letter_code
_entity_poly.pdbx_strand_id
1 'polypeptide(L)'
;MYITKMPLNLAMFGGNRAESFLAEHPGETYVIGGHSLGGVFASRYAAAHTDQIKGVFYLASYADDGGRLDGTNLSALQLTGSNDGVLNWEAWEKAKTNLPKNTTFVSIKGGNHGQFGSYGMQKGDSAPKVTGQEQLQQVVQALKEWMKSEQK
;
A
#
# COMPACT_ATOMS: atom_id res chain seq x y z
N MET A 1 13.24 -7.28 1.05
CA MET A 1 12.41 -6.23 0.42
C MET A 1 12.77 -6.22 -1.04
N TYR A 2 11.84 -6.58 -1.92
CA TYR A 2 12.04 -6.51 -3.37
C TYR A 2 11.14 -5.39 -3.91
N ILE A 3 11.70 -4.49 -4.71
CA ILE A 3 10.97 -3.39 -5.35
C ILE A 3 10.89 -3.73 -6.83
N THR A 4 9.70 -4.13 -7.29
CA THR A 4 9.49 -4.39 -8.71
C THR A 4 9.15 -3.08 -9.42
N LYS A 5 9.98 -2.70 -10.40
CA LYS A 5 9.69 -1.54 -11.26
C LYS A 5 8.62 -1.95 -12.26
N MET A 6 7.37 -1.59 -12.01
CA MET A 6 6.31 -1.75 -13.00
C MET A 6 6.49 -0.69 -14.10
N PRO A 7 6.63 -1.05 -15.39
CA PRO A 7 6.60 -0.06 -16.45
C PRO A 7 5.24 0.64 -16.43
N LEU A 8 5.25 1.98 -16.51
CA LEU A 8 4.04 2.74 -16.78
C LEU A 8 3.37 2.15 -18.03
N ASN A 9 2.09 1.82 -17.90
CA ASN A 9 1.23 1.04 -18.79
C ASN A 9 1.20 -0.45 -18.45
N LEU A 10 0.03 -0.87 -17.99
CA LEU A 10 -0.43 -2.25 -17.79
C LEU A 10 -0.08 -2.88 -16.44
N ALA A 11 -0.86 -2.49 -15.43
CA ALA A 11 -1.33 -3.42 -14.40
C ALA A 11 -2.06 -4.66 -14.97
N MET A 12 -2.34 -4.71 -16.29
CA MET A 12 -2.84 -5.89 -16.99
C MET A 12 -1.76 -6.92 -17.37
N PHE A 13 -0.46 -6.60 -17.38
CA PHE A 13 0.62 -7.57 -17.67
C PHE A 13 1.48 -7.91 -16.43
N GLY A 14 1.22 -7.27 -15.28
CA GLY A 14 2.01 -7.43 -14.05
C GLY A 14 1.71 -8.68 -13.23
N GLY A 15 0.57 -9.36 -13.46
CA GLY A 15 0.19 -10.59 -12.74
C GLY A 15 1.30 -11.66 -12.78
N ASN A 16 1.90 -11.84 -13.97
CA ASN A 16 2.94 -12.85 -14.19
C ASN A 16 4.23 -12.66 -13.38
N ARG A 17 4.58 -11.45 -12.92
CA ARG A 17 5.84 -11.24 -12.17
C ARG A 17 5.73 -11.65 -10.71
N ALA A 18 4.57 -11.42 -10.09
CA ALA A 18 4.34 -11.90 -8.74
C ALA A 18 4.29 -13.43 -8.75
N GLU A 19 3.57 -14.03 -9.70
CA GLU A 19 3.46 -15.47 -9.86
C GLU A 19 4.81 -16.16 -10.11
N SER A 20 5.66 -15.60 -10.99
CA SER A 20 7.00 -16.17 -11.25
C SER A 20 7.87 -16.20 -10.00
N PHE A 21 7.79 -15.18 -9.15
CA PHE A 21 8.53 -15.12 -7.89
C PHE A 21 7.97 -16.08 -6.83
N LEU A 22 6.64 -16.17 -6.73
CA LEU A 22 5.96 -17.10 -5.82
C LEU A 22 6.29 -18.56 -6.17
N ALA A 23 6.43 -18.87 -7.46
CA ALA A 23 6.82 -20.20 -7.94
C ALA A 23 8.26 -20.59 -7.58
N GLU A 24 9.17 -19.62 -7.45
CA GLU A 24 10.58 -19.86 -7.08
C GLU A 24 10.77 -20.12 -5.57
N HIS A 25 9.80 -19.75 -4.74
CA HIS A 25 9.86 -19.85 -3.28
C HIS A 25 8.61 -20.50 -2.67
N PRO A 26 8.33 -21.78 -3.00
CA PRO A 26 7.14 -22.46 -2.51
C PRO A 26 7.17 -22.61 -0.98
N GLY A 27 6.08 -22.23 -0.31
CA GLY A 27 5.89 -22.36 1.14
C GLY A 27 6.21 -21.11 1.96
N GLU A 28 6.74 -20.06 1.34
CA GLU A 28 6.85 -18.74 1.97
C GLU A 28 5.51 -17.98 1.91
N THR A 29 5.39 -16.97 2.78
CA THR A 29 4.21 -16.10 2.81
C THR A 29 4.64 -14.65 2.67
N TYR A 30 3.85 -13.88 1.95
CA TYR A 30 4.26 -12.55 1.50
C TYR A 30 3.29 -11.46 1.92
N VAL A 31 3.82 -10.25 2.04
CA VAL A 31 3.02 -9.03 2.07
C VAL A 31 3.22 -8.27 0.77
N ILE A 32 2.17 -7.65 0.27
CA ILE A 32 2.20 -6.86 -0.96
C ILE A 32 1.73 -5.44 -0.66
N GLY A 33 2.11 -4.47 -1.48
CA GLY A 33 1.64 -3.12 -1.28
C GLY A 33 2.14 -2.18 -2.34
N GLY A 34 1.67 -0.94 -2.27
CA GLY A 34 2.02 0.04 -3.28
C GLY A 34 1.58 1.45 -2.94
N HIS A 35 2.17 2.38 -3.69
CA HIS A 35 1.86 3.79 -3.63
C HIS A 35 0.79 4.17 -4.65
N SER A 36 -0.17 5.00 -4.24
CA SER A 36 -1.26 5.51 -5.09
C SER A 36 -1.91 4.36 -5.87
N LEU A 37 -2.02 4.44 -7.20
CA LEU A 37 -2.60 3.36 -8.02
C LEU A 37 -1.96 1.97 -7.81
N GLY A 38 -0.69 1.91 -7.41
CA GLY A 38 -0.03 0.64 -7.07
C GLY A 38 -0.67 -0.08 -5.88
N GLY A 39 -1.16 0.65 -4.87
CA GLY A 39 -1.84 0.05 -3.72
C GLY A 39 -3.22 -0.52 -4.09
N VAL A 40 -3.95 0.15 -5.00
CA VAL A 40 -5.20 -0.38 -5.58
C VAL A 40 -4.95 -1.73 -6.25
N PHE A 41 -3.95 -1.82 -7.13
CA PHE A 41 -3.64 -3.10 -7.78
C PHE A 41 -3.07 -4.16 -6.83
N ALA A 42 -2.32 -3.76 -5.80
CA ALA A 42 -1.87 -4.68 -4.76
C ALA A 42 -3.05 -5.34 -4.03
N SER A 43 -4.10 -4.58 -3.69
CA SER A 43 -5.30 -5.13 -3.05
C SER A 43 -6.08 -6.08 -3.95
N ARG A 44 -6.23 -5.74 -5.24
CA ARG A 44 -6.86 -6.61 -6.24
C ARG A 44 -6.10 -7.93 -6.41
N TYR A 45 -4.76 -7.88 -6.44
CA TYR A 45 -3.95 -9.08 -6.49
C TYR A 45 -4.12 -9.94 -5.23
N ALA A 46 -4.07 -9.31 -4.05
CA ALA A 46 -4.22 -10.01 -2.78
C ALA A 46 -5.59 -10.68 -2.62
N ALA A 47 -6.67 -10.04 -3.09
CA ALA A 47 -8.02 -10.60 -3.07
C ALA A 47 -8.13 -11.92 -3.86
N ALA A 48 -7.31 -12.09 -4.91
CA ALA A 48 -7.27 -13.31 -5.71
C ALA A 48 -6.27 -14.36 -5.18
N HIS A 49 -5.41 -14.03 -4.21
CA HIS A 49 -4.29 -14.87 -3.74
C HIS A 49 -4.21 -14.91 -2.21
N THR A 50 -5.36 -15.04 -1.53
CA THR A 50 -5.45 -14.98 -0.06
C THR A 50 -4.74 -16.14 0.67
N ASP A 51 -4.41 -17.20 -0.06
CA ASP A 51 -3.62 -18.35 0.40
C ASP A 51 -2.11 -18.04 0.49
N GLN A 52 -1.61 -17.14 -0.34
CA GLN A 52 -0.18 -16.80 -0.46
C GLN A 52 0.19 -15.44 0.14
N ILE A 53 -0.77 -14.52 0.14
CA ILE A 53 -0.61 -13.20 0.74
C ILE A 53 -1.09 -13.22 2.18
N LYS A 54 -0.35 -12.58 3.09
CA LYS A 54 -0.71 -12.40 4.50
C LYS A 54 -1.12 -10.98 4.84
N GLY A 55 -0.71 -10.01 4.04
CA GLY A 55 -1.17 -8.65 4.25
C GLY A 55 -0.90 -7.69 3.11
N VAL A 56 -1.58 -6.55 3.19
CA VAL A 56 -1.51 -5.49 2.19
C VAL A 56 -1.19 -4.15 2.83
N PHE A 57 -0.18 -3.43 2.32
CA PHE A 57 0.11 -2.07 2.75
C PHE A 57 -0.17 -1.04 1.64
N TYR A 58 -0.67 0.12 2.05
CA TYR A 58 -1.07 1.21 1.17
C TYR A 58 -0.29 2.46 1.52
N LEU A 59 0.37 3.07 0.53
CA LEU A 59 1.07 4.35 0.69
C LEU A 59 0.31 5.42 -0.09
N ALA A 60 -0.43 6.29 0.60
CA ALA A 60 -1.34 7.25 -0.02
C ALA A 60 -2.27 6.59 -1.07
N SER A 61 -2.89 5.48 -0.69
CA SER A 61 -3.72 4.63 -1.55
C SER A 61 -4.88 4.03 -0.75
N TYR A 62 -5.82 3.36 -1.43
CA TYR A 62 -6.92 2.62 -0.82
C TYR A 62 -7.25 1.34 -1.59
N ALA A 63 -8.08 0.48 -0.98
CA ALA A 63 -8.68 -0.69 -1.64
C ALA A 63 -9.99 -0.26 -2.29
N ASP A 64 -10.05 -0.26 -3.62
CA ASP A 64 -11.31 -0.05 -4.31
C ASP A 64 -12.18 -1.30 -4.27
N ASP A 65 -13.42 -1.21 -4.78
CA ASP A 65 -14.38 -2.31 -4.68
C ASP A 65 -13.90 -3.59 -5.36
N GLY A 66 -13.07 -3.47 -6.40
CA GLY A 66 -12.47 -4.61 -7.09
C GLY A 66 -11.36 -5.29 -6.28
N GLY A 67 -10.83 -4.62 -5.26
CA GLY A 67 -9.81 -5.13 -4.34
C GLY A 67 -10.32 -5.27 -2.91
N ARG A 68 -11.62 -5.55 -2.73
CA ARG A 68 -12.22 -5.79 -1.40
C ARG A 68 -11.50 -6.92 -0.66
N LEU A 69 -11.09 -6.62 0.57
CA LEU A 69 -10.42 -7.54 1.49
C LEU A 69 -11.20 -7.74 2.79
N ASP A 70 -12.33 -7.08 2.98
CA ASP A 70 -13.17 -7.29 4.15
C ASP A 70 -13.69 -8.73 4.21
N GLY A 71 -13.73 -9.28 5.42
CA GLY A 71 -14.06 -10.69 5.64
C GLY A 71 -12.92 -11.67 5.36
N THR A 72 -11.77 -11.21 4.84
CA THR A 72 -10.54 -12.03 4.77
C THR A 72 -9.80 -12.02 6.11
N ASN A 73 -8.86 -12.97 6.28
CA ASN A 73 -7.92 -13.00 7.41
C ASN A 73 -6.62 -12.24 7.11
N LEU A 74 -6.58 -11.46 6.02
CA LEU A 74 -5.41 -10.66 5.69
C LEU A 74 -5.27 -9.51 6.69
N SER A 75 -4.04 -9.12 6.96
CA SER A 75 -3.76 -7.87 7.66
C SER A 75 -3.61 -6.72 6.68
N ALA A 76 -3.95 -5.50 7.10
CA ALA A 76 -3.79 -4.33 6.26
C ALA A 76 -3.19 -3.14 7.01
N LEU A 77 -2.36 -2.37 6.31
CA LEU A 77 -1.75 -1.14 6.79
C LEU A 77 -2.02 0.01 5.83
N GLN A 78 -2.73 1.03 6.32
CA GLN A 78 -3.03 2.26 5.60
C GLN A 78 -2.11 3.39 6.07
N LEU A 79 -1.24 3.88 5.19
CA LEU A 79 -0.44 5.08 5.44
C LEU A 79 -0.91 6.25 4.56
N THR A 80 -1.23 7.38 5.19
CA THR A 80 -1.57 8.62 4.49
C THR A 80 -0.67 9.77 4.94
N GLY A 81 -0.56 10.82 4.13
CA GLY A 81 0.05 12.09 4.56
C GLY A 81 -1.03 13.06 5.03
N SER A 82 -0.83 13.78 6.14
CA SER A 82 -1.83 14.76 6.60
C SER A 82 -1.96 15.98 5.68
N ASN A 83 -0.98 16.18 4.80
CA ASN A 83 -0.91 17.24 3.79
C ASN A 83 -0.99 16.63 2.38
N ASP A 84 -1.58 15.45 2.23
CA ASP A 84 -1.80 14.85 0.92
C ASP A 84 -2.90 15.61 0.15
N GLY A 85 -2.51 16.29 -0.93
CA GLY A 85 -3.43 17.03 -1.79
C GLY A 85 -4.00 16.21 -2.96
N VAL A 86 -3.48 15.00 -3.18
CA VAL A 86 -3.80 14.17 -4.35
C VAL A 86 -4.75 13.04 -3.99
N LEU A 87 -4.63 12.48 -2.78
CA LEU A 87 -5.50 11.42 -2.30
C LEU A 87 -6.96 11.90 -2.32
N ASN A 88 -7.82 11.13 -2.97
CA ASN A 88 -9.25 11.34 -2.88
C ASN A 88 -9.73 10.87 -1.48
N TRP A 89 -9.79 11.82 -0.54
CA TRP A 89 -10.14 11.57 0.85
C TRP A 89 -11.55 10.98 1.04
N GLU A 90 -12.51 11.36 0.20
CA GLU A 90 -13.87 10.80 0.26
C GLU A 90 -13.87 9.32 -0.16
N ALA A 91 -13.17 9.01 -1.26
CA ALA A 91 -13.01 7.62 -1.71
C ALA A 91 -12.22 6.79 -0.69
N TRP A 92 -11.15 7.35 -0.11
CA TRP A 92 -10.36 6.68 0.94
C TRP A 92 -11.20 6.37 2.18
N GLU A 93 -12.05 7.30 2.63
CA GLU A 93 -12.91 7.08 3.80
C GLU A 93 -13.94 5.97 3.52
N LYS A 94 -14.58 5.99 2.34
CA LYS A 94 -15.51 4.92 1.92
C LYS A 94 -14.81 3.57 1.81
N ALA A 95 -13.61 3.55 1.22
CA ALA A 95 -12.82 2.34 1.03
C ALA A 95 -12.42 1.63 2.34
N LYS A 96 -12.55 2.27 3.51
CA LYS A 96 -12.35 1.58 4.79
C LYS A 96 -13.29 0.40 4.98
N THR A 97 -14.49 0.43 4.40
CA THR A 97 -15.42 -0.71 4.44
C THR A 97 -14.94 -1.91 3.63
N ASN A 98 -13.97 -1.70 2.73
CA ASN A 98 -13.38 -2.75 1.90
C ASN A 98 -12.18 -3.42 2.57
N LEU A 99 -11.83 -3.02 3.80
CA LEU A 99 -10.64 -3.50 4.49
C LEU A 99 -10.97 -4.46 5.64
N PRO A 100 -10.02 -5.34 6.03
CA PRO A 100 -10.16 -6.19 7.20
C PRO A 100 -10.40 -5.38 8.48
N LYS A 101 -11.12 -5.94 9.45
CA LYS A 101 -11.47 -5.22 10.69
C LYS A 101 -10.26 -4.84 11.54
N ASN A 102 -9.16 -5.57 11.42
CA ASN A 102 -7.89 -5.35 12.12
C ASN A 102 -6.93 -4.42 11.35
N THR A 103 -7.42 -3.65 10.37
CA THR A 103 -6.58 -2.71 9.60
C THR A 103 -5.95 -1.66 10.51
N THR A 104 -4.63 -1.50 10.39
CA THR A 104 -3.88 -0.43 11.03
C THR A 104 -3.91 0.83 10.16
N PHE A 105 -4.27 1.99 10.74
CA PHE A 105 -4.27 3.28 10.06
C PHE A 105 -3.22 4.20 10.68
N VAL A 106 -2.34 4.76 9.85
CA VAL A 106 -1.26 5.67 10.25
C VAL A 106 -1.31 6.91 9.36
N SER A 107 -1.35 8.09 9.98
CA SER A 107 -1.26 9.37 9.27
C SER A 107 0.09 10.04 9.58
N ILE A 108 0.89 10.27 8.56
CA ILE A 108 2.18 10.95 8.65
C ILE A 108 1.91 12.44 8.72
N LYS A 109 2.09 13.01 9.92
CA LYS A 109 1.88 14.44 10.16
C LYS A 109 2.86 15.27 9.34
N GLY A 110 2.32 16.19 8.56
CA GLY A 110 3.06 17.06 7.65
C GLY A 110 3.50 16.40 6.35
N GLY A 111 3.27 15.09 6.17
CA GLY A 111 3.62 14.40 4.93
C GLY A 111 2.63 14.69 3.80
N ASN A 112 3.11 14.65 2.56
CA ASN A 112 2.30 14.84 1.35
C ASN A 112 2.33 13.58 0.45
N HIS A 113 1.63 13.61 -0.69
CA HIS A 113 1.53 12.47 -1.60
C HIS A 113 2.88 12.10 -2.22
N GLY A 114 3.54 13.11 -2.80
CA GLY A 114 4.71 12.91 -3.66
C GLY A 114 5.91 12.29 -2.95
N GLN A 115 6.06 12.59 -1.65
CA GLN A 115 7.15 12.05 -0.84
C GLN A 115 7.04 10.54 -0.57
N PHE A 116 5.87 9.91 -0.72
CA PHE A 116 5.76 8.45 -0.67
C PHE A 116 6.42 7.75 -1.87
N GLY A 117 6.40 8.39 -3.04
CA GLY A 117 6.99 7.85 -4.27
C GLY A 117 8.36 8.42 -4.63
N SER A 118 8.92 9.30 -3.80
CA SER A 118 10.25 9.93 -3.98
C SER A 118 10.45 10.66 -5.32
N TYR A 119 9.38 11.09 -5.99
CA TYR A 119 9.44 11.82 -7.27
C TYR A 119 9.31 13.35 -7.12
N GLY A 120 9.23 13.86 -5.89
CA GLY A 120 9.12 15.30 -5.60
C GLY A 120 7.69 15.83 -5.70
N MET A 121 7.54 17.11 -6.02
CA MET A 121 6.23 17.77 -6.08
C MET A 121 5.42 17.28 -7.30
N GLN A 122 4.20 16.82 -7.05
CA GLN A 122 3.23 16.48 -8.10
C GLN A 122 2.19 17.60 -8.24
N LYS A 123 1.70 17.80 -9.47
CA LYS A 123 0.57 18.71 -9.71
C LYS A 123 -0.66 18.27 -8.90
N GLY A 124 -1.21 19.21 -8.13
CA GLY A 124 -2.37 18.97 -7.27
C GLY A 124 -2.02 18.50 -5.87
N ASP A 125 -0.76 18.18 -5.58
CA ASP A 125 -0.33 17.90 -4.22
C ASP A 125 -0.12 19.19 -3.42
N SER A 126 -0.12 19.07 -2.09
CA SER A 126 0.22 20.19 -1.21
C SER A 126 1.72 20.17 -0.88
N ALA A 127 2.24 21.34 -0.48
CA ALA A 127 3.58 21.42 0.06
C ALA A 127 3.68 20.63 1.37
N PRO A 128 4.70 19.76 1.51
CA PRO A 128 4.91 19.03 2.75
C PRO A 128 5.45 19.95 3.83
N LYS A 129 5.17 19.60 5.10
CA LYS A 129 5.71 20.28 6.29
C LYS A 129 6.87 19.53 6.94
N VAL A 130 7.23 18.37 6.38
CA VAL A 130 8.39 17.56 6.74
C VAL A 130 9.17 17.25 5.48
N THR A 131 10.47 17.03 5.61
CA THR A 131 11.32 16.60 4.51
C THR A 131 10.94 15.21 4.00
N GLY A 132 11.31 14.90 2.76
CA GLY A 132 11.11 13.56 2.21
C GLY A 132 11.81 12.47 3.03
N GLN A 133 12.96 12.78 3.62
CA GLN A 133 13.68 11.86 4.49
C GLN A 133 12.91 11.58 5.79
N GLU A 134 12.37 12.60 6.44
CA GLU A 134 11.55 12.45 7.66
C GLU A 134 10.27 11.66 7.38
N GLN A 135 9.60 11.91 6.24
CA GLN A 135 8.45 11.12 5.83
C GLN A 135 8.84 9.66 5.55
N LEU A 136 9.92 9.42 4.81
CA LEU A 136 10.39 8.07 4.52
C LEU A 136 10.75 7.30 5.80
N GLN A 137 11.40 7.94 6.77
CA GLN A 137 11.71 7.33 8.06
C GLN A 137 10.43 6.90 8.80
N GLN A 138 9.40 7.74 8.81
CA GLN A 138 8.11 7.40 9.41
C GLN A 138 7.40 6.26 8.67
N VAL A 139 7.43 6.25 7.33
CA VAL A 139 6.93 5.13 6.50
C VAL A 139 7.63 3.82 6.87
N VAL A 140 8.96 3.82 6.91
CA VAL A 140 9.78 2.64 7.23
C VAL A 140 9.49 2.15 8.65
N GLN A 141 9.35 3.05 9.60
CA GLN A 141 9.05 2.70 10.99
C GLN A 141 7.69 2.02 11.12
N ALA A 142 6.64 2.63 10.54
CA ALA A 142 5.29 2.07 10.56
C ALA A 142 5.21 0.70 9.85
N LEU A 143 5.89 0.55 8.70
CA LEU A 143 5.99 -0.73 8.01
C LEU A 143 6.68 -1.80 8.87
N LYS A 144 7.78 -1.44 9.54
CA LYS A 144 8.49 -2.36 10.45
C LYS A 144 7.64 -2.78 11.64
N GLU A 145 6.93 -1.85 12.25
CA GLU A 145 6.05 -2.14 13.39
C GLU A 145 4.89 -3.05 12.99
N TRP A 146 4.25 -2.75 11.86
CA TRP A 146 3.20 -3.59 11.31
C TRP A 146 3.73 -5.00 10.95
N MET A 147 4.85 -5.12 10.25
CA MET A 147 5.40 -6.45 9.93
C MET A 147 5.74 -7.28 11.16
N LYS A 148 6.12 -6.66 12.28
CA LYS A 148 6.35 -7.37 13.55
C LYS A 148 5.06 -7.91 14.18
N SER A 149 3.91 -7.27 13.96
CA SER A 149 2.63 -7.81 14.43
C SER A 149 2.19 -9.04 13.64
N GLU A 150 2.63 -9.16 12.39
CA GLU A 150 2.29 -10.29 11.50
C GLU A 150 3.17 -11.55 11.69
N GLN A 151 4.27 -11.43 12.45
CA GLN A 151 5.21 -12.54 12.71
C GLN A 151 4.91 -13.33 13.99
N LYS A 152 3.78 -13.06 14.66
CA LYS A 152 3.34 -13.76 15.87
C LYS A 152 2.26 -14.77 15.54
#